data_AF-A0AAW0BWU1-F1
#
_entry.id   AF-A0AAW0BWU1-F1
#
_cell.length_a   1.000
_cell.length_b   1.000
_cell.length_c   1.000
_cell.angle_alpha   90.00
_cell.angle_beta   90.00
_cell.angle_gamma   90.00
#
_symmetry.space_group_name_H-M   'P 1'
#
loop_
_entity.id
_entity.type
_entity.pdbx_description
1 polymer ?
#
loop_
_entity_poly.entity_id
_entity_poly.type
_entity_poly.pdbx_seq_one_letter_code
_entity_poly.pdbx_strand_id
1 'polypeptide(L)'
;MLSNVQHPLPSHSSWYNTTDELLRRVQNNARDDMWEYLLTLADHSNTTTKQSLQIYEAALKCFPNTPAIQVAHLRRALCQDSDYAPEQVLALFRKYLEYPSVAVCALYVSFIKEHSFMIPTPDIHEFVLNLVGQEYESHGLWTQYLNTLEEVGDQTLRRALVDAVKIPTKDLPQFWIRLQRLSQQDSSDTMHLLPLHKRALLVRHQIQHYAETLYPVTKPGVTQSNHSDTLLLPASPVASSFSGHLARRWEAYLRWEESDPLRLRDNDMGAYRRRLGSAYLRATIRVRFCPEIWYMEYRWRIGIGTDEEAIARLREGIEANKASTLLNFALADALEAKGHANQVKKIYEDLLIILRTTLNSGADAGYACVSKDLGVVYKMYMRFAFRTRNVTATRSLLAQATKDGPLVPWLVYAEAAKSQLDCEGSKDVALQIFHAGMTNFSKDIQFVICYLEWLIAIDARKHAEALVNSTVFKLPPKDAAYIRDRWLRYIYHGDDLQSIQGVEQDSEH
;
A
#
# COMPACT_ATOMS: atom_id res chain seq x y z
N MET A 1 -32.54 -41.61 4.86
CA MET A 1 -31.93 -41.40 3.53
C MET A 1 -32.09 -39.93 3.19
N LEU A 2 -31.11 -39.11 3.55
CA LEU A 2 -31.14 -37.66 3.31
C LEU A 2 -30.40 -37.40 2.00
N SER A 3 -31.16 -36.93 1.02
CA SER A 3 -30.70 -36.54 -0.32
C SER A 3 -29.74 -35.37 -0.24
N ASN A 4 -28.60 -35.52 -0.90
CA ASN A 4 -27.64 -34.46 -1.25
C ASN A 4 -28.37 -33.23 -1.81
N VAL A 5 -28.33 -32.13 -1.08
CA VAL A 5 -28.69 -30.82 -1.62
C VAL A 5 -27.41 -30.22 -2.21
N GLN A 6 -27.24 -30.41 -3.52
CA GLN A 6 -26.31 -29.62 -4.32
C GLN A 6 -26.75 -28.15 -4.26
N HIS A 7 -25.91 -27.28 -3.70
CA HIS A 7 -26.07 -25.85 -3.91
C HIS A 7 -25.73 -25.53 -5.39
N PRO A 8 -26.64 -24.89 -6.15
CA PRO A 8 -26.32 -24.50 -7.51
C PRO A 8 -25.27 -23.39 -7.51
N LEU A 9 -24.25 -23.55 -8.35
CA LEU A 9 -23.27 -22.51 -8.68
C LEU A 9 -24.00 -21.24 -9.16
N PRO A 10 -23.47 -20.04 -8.88
CA PRO A 10 -23.98 -18.80 -9.48
C PRO A 10 -23.91 -18.92 -11.00
N SER A 11 -25.05 -18.76 -11.68
CA SER A 11 -25.13 -18.86 -13.13
C SER A 11 -24.51 -17.63 -13.81
N HIS A 12 -23.21 -17.68 -14.09
CA HIS A 12 -22.56 -16.83 -15.09
C HIS A 12 -22.16 -17.69 -16.28
N SER A 13 -23.00 -17.67 -17.30
CA SER A 13 -22.99 -18.50 -18.51
C SER A 13 -21.79 -18.29 -19.46
N SER A 14 -20.71 -17.64 -19.04
CA SER A 14 -19.58 -17.25 -19.90
C SER A 14 -18.25 -17.94 -19.58
N TRP A 15 -18.14 -18.74 -18.52
CA TRP A 15 -16.85 -19.26 -18.03
C TRP A 15 -16.67 -20.78 -18.18
N TYR A 16 -17.17 -21.38 -19.26
CA TYR A 16 -16.86 -22.77 -19.63
C TYR A 16 -15.43 -22.94 -20.14
N ASN A 17 -14.44 -22.57 -19.32
CA ASN A 17 -13.03 -22.79 -19.61
C ASN A 17 -12.47 -23.81 -18.63
N THR A 18 -11.56 -24.66 -19.12
CA THR A 18 -10.75 -25.53 -18.25
C THR A 18 -9.99 -24.67 -17.22
N THR A 19 -9.72 -25.21 -16.03
CA THR A 19 -8.97 -24.54 -14.97
C THR A 19 -7.66 -23.91 -15.49
N ASP A 20 -6.98 -24.59 -16.41
CA ASP A 20 -5.75 -24.13 -17.06
C ASP A 20 -5.95 -22.86 -17.90
N GLU A 21 -7.07 -22.76 -18.62
CA GLU A 21 -7.38 -21.60 -19.45
C GLU A 21 -7.78 -20.39 -18.57
N LEU A 22 -8.47 -20.64 -17.45
CA LEU A 22 -8.73 -19.59 -16.46
C LEU A 22 -7.45 -19.11 -15.78
N LEU A 23 -6.53 -20.01 -15.41
CA LEU A 23 -5.23 -19.65 -14.85
C LEU A 23 -4.40 -18.79 -15.83
N ARG A 24 -4.41 -19.10 -17.13
CA ARG A 24 -3.75 -18.26 -18.15
C ARG A 24 -4.37 -16.87 -18.28
N ARG A 25 -5.71 -16.80 -18.27
CA ARG A 25 -6.42 -15.51 -18.39
C ARG A 25 -6.15 -14.60 -17.21
N VAL A 26 -6.14 -15.18 -16.02
CA VAL A 26 -5.89 -14.44 -14.78
C VAL A 26 -4.45 -13.94 -14.70
N GLN A 27 -3.47 -14.64 -15.28
CA GLN A 27 -2.09 -14.14 -15.42
C GLN A 27 -1.98 -12.90 -16.32
N ASN A 28 -2.87 -12.75 -17.30
CA ASN A 28 -2.84 -11.65 -18.27
C ASN A 28 -3.71 -10.45 -17.87
N ASN A 29 -4.84 -10.70 -17.19
CA ASN A 29 -5.75 -9.65 -16.73
C ASN A 29 -6.60 -10.13 -15.54
N ALA A 30 -6.00 -10.12 -14.35
CA ALA A 30 -6.66 -10.56 -13.12
C ALA A 30 -7.82 -9.63 -12.74
N ARG A 31 -9.03 -10.16 -12.71
CA ARG A 31 -10.19 -9.57 -12.03
C ARG A 31 -10.45 -10.35 -10.74
N ASP A 32 -10.90 -9.66 -9.70
CA ASP A 32 -11.08 -10.22 -8.36
C ASP A 32 -12.12 -11.37 -8.34
N ASP A 33 -13.17 -11.26 -9.16
CA ASP A 33 -14.23 -12.27 -9.33
C ASP A 33 -13.71 -13.62 -9.86
N MET A 34 -12.75 -13.59 -10.79
CA MET A 34 -12.14 -14.80 -11.35
C MET A 34 -11.31 -15.53 -10.29
N TRP A 35 -10.63 -14.81 -9.41
CA TRP A 35 -9.86 -15.43 -8.34
C TRP A 35 -10.74 -16.02 -7.25
N GLU A 36 -11.83 -15.34 -6.86
CA GLU A 36 -12.81 -15.90 -5.92
C GLU A 36 -13.37 -17.23 -6.46
N TYR A 37 -13.71 -17.29 -7.76
CA TYR A 37 -14.15 -18.52 -8.39
C TYR A 37 -13.07 -19.62 -8.39
N LEU A 38 -11.83 -19.31 -8.77
CA LEU A 38 -10.74 -20.30 -8.76
C LEU A 38 -10.47 -20.85 -7.36
N LEU A 39 -10.49 -19.99 -6.35
CA LEU A 39 -10.25 -20.38 -4.96
C LEU A 39 -11.39 -21.25 -4.43
N THR A 40 -12.65 -20.91 -4.73
CA THR A 40 -13.76 -21.79 -4.38
C THR A 40 -13.61 -23.14 -5.08
N LEU A 41 -13.29 -23.19 -6.38
CA LEU A 41 -13.02 -24.45 -7.10
C LEU A 41 -11.89 -25.27 -6.45
N ALA A 42 -10.82 -24.65 -5.98
CA ALA A 42 -9.73 -25.34 -5.30
C ALA A 42 -10.16 -26.05 -4.01
N ASP A 43 -11.18 -25.50 -3.33
CA ASP A 43 -11.76 -26.08 -2.11
C ASP A 43 -12.84 -27.15 -2.40
N HIS A 44 -13.32 -27.28 -3.64
CA HIS A 44 -14.32 -28.30 -3.96
C HIS A 44 -13.73 -29.72 -3.87
N SER A 45 -14.54 -30.65 -3.35
CA SER A 45 -14.15 -32.05 -3.15
C SER A 45 -13.80 -32.79 -4.44
N ASN A 46 -14.31 -32.33 -5.59
CA ASN A 46 -14.09 -32.97 -6.89
C ASN A 46 -12.80 -32.49 -7.58
N THR A 47 -12.11 -31.50 -7.01
CA THR A 47 -10.86 -30.98 -7.56
C THR A 47 -9.69 -31.83 -7.07
N THR A 48 -8.83 -32.25 -8.00
CA THR A 48 -7.65 -33.07 -7.67
C THR A 48 -6.66 -32.28 -6.81
N THR A 49 -5.95 -32.95 -5.90
CA THR A 49 -4.92 -32.34 -5.03
C THR A 49 -3.92 -31.51 -5.83
N LYS A 50 -3.45 -32.04 -6.97
CA LYS A 50 -2.54 -31.36 -7.89
C LYS A 50 -3.12 -30.05 -8.45
N GLN A 51 -4.39 -30.05 -8.87
CA GLN A 51 -5.04 -28.84 -9.38
C GLN A 51 -5.24 -27.79 -8.28
N SER A 52 -5.68 -28.20 -7.08
CA SER A 52 -5.83 -27.28 -5.95
C SER A 52 -4.50 -26.61 -5.59
N LEU A 53 -3.41 -27.39 -5.53
CA LEU A 53 -2.06 -26.86 -5.26
C LEU A 53 -1.63 -25.84 -6.33
N GLN A 54 -1.83 -26.16 -7.63
CA GLN A 54 -1.53 -25.23 -8.72
C GLN A 54 -2.31 -23.91 -8.62
N ILE A 55 -3.59 -23.96 -8.24
CA ILE A 55 -4.41 -22.76 -8.04
C ILE A 55 -3.86 -21.92 -6.89
N TYR A 56 -3.57 -22.53 -5.74
CA TYR A 56 -3.04 -21.78 -4.59
C TYR A 56 -1.65 -21.20 -4.87
N GLU A 57 -0.78 -21.93 -5.55
CA GLU A 57 0.54 -21.44 -5.97
C GLU A 57 0.41 -20.24 -6.91
N ALA A 58 -0.51 -20.30 -7.87
CA ALA A 58 -0.80 -19.18 -8.76
C ALA A 58 -1.37 -17.98 -7.99
N ALA A 59 -2.30 -18.22 -7.07
CA ALA A 59 -2.89 -17.17 -6.24
C ALA A 59 -1.84 -16.50 -5.33
N LEU A 60 -0.92 -17.27 -4.74
CA LEU A 60 0.17 -16.73 -3.91
C LEU A 60 1.24 -15.96 -4.70
N LYS A 61 1.33 -16.13 -6.03
CA LYS A 61 2.15 -15.26 -6.87
C LYS A 61 1.55 -13.86 -7.00
N CYS A 62 0.22 -13.75 -7.07
CA CYS A 62 -0.48 -12.48 -7.19
C CYS A 62 -0.77 -11.82 -5.82
N PHE A 63 -1.10 -12.63 -4.82
CA PHE A 63 -1.43 -12.21 -3.45
C PHE A 63 -0.47 -12.88 -2.46
N PRO A 64 0.83 -12.52 -2.49
CA PRO A 64 1.82 -13.12 -1.62
C PRO A 64 1.45 -12.91 -0.16
N ASN A 65 1.85 -13.88 0.66
CA ASN A 65 1.71 -13.83 2.12
C ASN A 65 0.27 -13.78 2.65
N THR A 66 -0.74 -14.07 1.82
CA THR A 66 -2.14 -14.14 2.26
C THR A 66 -2.37 -15.34 3.16
N PRO A 67 -2.64 -15.18 4.48
CA PRO A 67 -2.65 -16.30 5.42
C PRO A 67 -3.68 -17.37 5.09
N ALA A 68 -4.87 -16.98 4.65
CA ALA A 68 -5.94 -17.93 4.33
C ALA A 68 -5.55 -18.85 3.15
N ILE A 69 -4.87 -18.32 2.13
CA ILE A 69 -4.38 -19.11 0.99
C ILE A 69 -3.18 -19.97 1.42
N GLN A 70 -2.25 -19.45 2.23
CA GLN A 70 -1.13 -20.24 2.76
C GLN A 70 -1.61 -21.43 3.60
N VAL A 71 -2.63 -21.23 4.44
CA VAL A 71 -3.25 -22.28 5.25
C VAL A 71 -3.94 -23.32 4.38
N ALA A 72 -4.72 -22.90 3.38
CA ALA A 72 -5.36 -23.81 2.44
C ALA A 72 -4.33 -24.62 1.64
N HIS A 73 -3.26 -23.97 1.17
CA HIS A 73 -2.14 -24.59 0.49
C HIS A 73 -1.43 -25.64 1.36
N LEU A 74 -1.05 -25.28 2.60
CA LEU A 74 -0.40 -26.20 3.54
C LEU A 74 -1.29 -27.39 3.88
N ARG A 75 -2.58 -27.15 4.18
CA ARG A 75 -3.53 -28.23 4.47
C ARG A 75 -3.65 -29.20 3.30
N ARG A 76 -3.71 -28.69 2.06
CA ARG A 76 -3.77 -29.53 0.86
C ARG A 76 -2.45 -30.28 0.62
N ALA A 77 -1.31 -29.64 0.87
CA ALA A 77 0.00 -30.27 0.74
C ALA A 77 0.24 -31.37 1.78
N LEU A 78 -0.41 -31.28 2.95
CA LEU A 78 -0.39 -32.28 4.03
C LEU A 78 -1.39 -33.44 3.85
N CYS A 79 -2.27 -33.41 2.82
CA CYS A 79 -3.18 -34.52 2.55
C CYS A 79 -2.41 -35.78 2.13
N GLN A 80 -2.95 -36.96 2.45
CA GLN A 80 -2.34 -38.25 2.10
C GLN A 80 -2.15 -38.44 0.58
N ASP A 81 -3.06 -37.88 -0.22
CA ASP A 81 -3.03 -37.92 -1.70
C ASP A 81 -2.10 -36.85 -2.31
N SER A 82 -1.25 -36.22 -1.51
CA SER A 82 -0.30 -35.19 -1.95
C SER A 82 1.04 -35.82 -2.32
N ASP A 83 1.64 -35.32 -3.41
CA ASP A 83 2.99 -35.72 -3.84
C ASP A 83 4.11 -35.05 -3.00
N TYR A 84 3.76 -34.18 -2.05
CA TYR A 84 4.74 -33.43 -1.27
C TYR A 84 5.45 -34.32 -0.23
N ALA A 85 6.78 -34.36 -0.31
CA ALA A 85 7.61 -34.95 0.75
C ALA A 85 7.64 -34.05 2.01
N PRO A 86 7.85 -34.59 3.22
CA PRO A 86 7.94 -33.80 4.46
C PRO A 86 8.96 -32.65 4.38
N GLU A 87 10.08 -32.86 3.69
CA GLU A 87 11.12 -31.85 3.47
C GLU A 87 10.63 -30.69 2.61
N GLN A 88 9.80 -30.96 1.60
CA GLN A 88 9.20 -29.95 0.74
C GLN A 88 8.16 -29.14 1.50
N VAL A 89 7.35 -29.79 2.34
CA VAL A 89 6.41 -29.11 3.25
C VAL A 89 7.16 -28.23 4.25
N LEU A 90 8.28 -28.71 4.81
CA LEU A 90 9.11 -27.91 5.70
C LEU A 90 9.69 -26.68 4.98
N ALA A 91 10.06 -26.80 3.70
CA ALA A 91 10.49 -25.66 2.90
C ALA A 91 9.34 -24.63 2.69
N LEU A 92 8.10 -25.08 2.51
CA LEU A 92 6.93 -24.20 2.48
C LEU A 92 6.75 -23.47 3.82
N PHE A 93 6.86 -24.18 4.95
CA PHE A 93 6.80 -23.55 6.27
C PHE A 93 7.89 -22.51 6.46
N ARG A 94 9.15 -22.80 6.11
CA ARG A 94 10.24 -21.81 6.20
C ARG A 94 9.91 -20.53 5.44
N LYS A 95 9.38 -20.66 4.22
CA LYS A 95 8.94 -19.51 3.40
C LYS A 95 7.78 -18.75 4.04
N TYR A 96 6.75 -19.44 4.54
CA TYR A 96 5.56 -18.77 5.08
C TYR A 96 5.76 -18.19 6.48
N LEU A 97 6.74 -18.68 7.24
CA LEU A 97 7.09 -18.15 8.56
C LEU A 97 7.89 -16.84 8.49
N GLU A 98 8.41 -16.44 7.31
CA GLU A 98 8.94 -15.08 7.09
C GLU A 98 7.84 -14.01 7.26
N TYR A 99 6.59 -14.36 6.96
CA TYR A 99 5.41 -13.53 7.13
C TYR A 99 4.38 -14.25 8.01
N PRO A 100 4.67 -14.37 9.32
CA PRO A 100 4.01 -15.34 10.16
C PRO A 100 2.55 -14.94 10.43
N SER A 101 1.68 -15.94 10.44
CA SER A 101 0.31 -15.83 10.93
C SER A 101 0.05 -16.87 12.00
N VAL A 102 -0.87 -16.58 12.92
CA VAL A 102 -1.24 -17.52 14.00
C VAL A 102 -1.66 -18.88 13.44
N ALA A 103 -2.43 -18.88 12.34
CA ALA A 103 -2.91 -20.11 11.71
C ALA A 103 -1.78 -20.94 11.08
N VAL A 104 -0.83 -20.30 10.38
CA VAL A 104 0.36 -21.00 9.83
C VAL A 104 1.23 -21.53 10.96
N CYS A 105 1.44 -20.75 12.02
CA CYS A 105 2.20 -21.19 13.20
C CYS A 105 1.56 -22.40 13.89
N ALA A 106 0.23 -22.42 14.01
CA ALA A 106 -0.49 -23.56 14.58
C ALA A 106 -0.32 -24.83 13.73
N LEU A 107 -0.41 -24.71 12.40
CA LEU A 107 -0.13 -25.84 11.50
C LEU A 107 1.32 -26.31 11.61
N TYR A 108 2.27 -25.39 11.74
CA TYR A 108 3.69 -25.71 11.92
C TYR A 108 3.91 -26.52 13.21
N VAL A 109 3.33 -26.10 14.34
CA VAL A 109 3.42 -26.83 15.61
C VAL A 109 2.88 -28.26 15.45
N SER A 110 1.70 -28.43 14.83
CA SER A 110 1.12 -29.76 14.59
C SER A 110 2.02 -30.62 13.69
N PHE A 111 2.53 -30.05 12.60
CA PHE A 111 3.41 -30.75 11.66
C PHE A 111 4.70 -31.25 12.33
N ILE A 112 5.39 -30.41 13.11
CA ILE A 112 6.62 -30.80 13.78
C ILE A 112 6.38 -31.89 14.84
N LYS A 113 5.25 -31.82 15.56
CA LYS A 113 4.86 -32.86 16.53
C LYS A 113 4.62 -34.20 15.86
N GLU A 114 3.90 -34.22 14.73
CA GLU A 114 3.60 -35.46 13.99
C GLU A 114 4.85 -36.11 13.40
N HIS A 115 5.79 -35.32 12.91
CA HIS A 115 6.98 -35.80 12.22
C HIS A 115 8.19 -36.00 13.16
N SER A 116 8.04 -35.72 14.46
CA SER A 116 9.00 -36.04 15.53
C SER A 116 10.45 -35.68 15.20
N PHE A 117 10.70 -34.43 14.79
CA PHE A 117 12.04 -33.91 14.43
C PHE A 117 13.05 -33.85 15.60
N MET A 118 12.82 -34.57 16.71
CA MET A 118 13.62 -34.54 17.95
C MET A 118 13.72 -33.14 18.59
N ILE A 119 12.75 -32.27 18.32
CA ILE A 119 12.67 -30.93 18.92
C ILE A 119 11.74 -31.00 20.15
N PRO A 120 12.18 -30.55 21.33
CA PRO A 120 11.32 -30.47 22.50
C PRO A 120 10.08 -29.61 22.22
N THR A 121 8.90 -30.10 22.64
CA THR A 121 7.64 -29.40 22.39
C THR A 121 7.61 -27.96 22.93
N PRO A 122 8.15 -27.65 24.13
CA PRO A 122 8.23 -26.28 24.63
C PRO A 122 9.00 -25.34 23.70
N ASP A 123 10.11 -25.78 23.13
CA ASP A 123 10.99 -24.97 22.27
C ASP A 123 10.28 -24.57 20.96
N ILE A 124 9.47 -25.48 20.40
CA ILE A 124 8.66 -25.20 19.20
C ILE A 124 7.65 -24.10 19.49
N HIS A 125 6.99 -24.15 20.65
CA HIS A 125 6.01 -23.15 21.05
C HIS A 125 6.68 -21.80 21.34
N GLU A 126 7.81 -21.79 22.03
CA GLU A 126 8.57 -20.56 22.28
C GLU A 126 9.00 -19.89 20.97
N PHE A 127 9.47 -20.68 20.00
CA PHE A 127 9.78 -20.20 18.65
C PHE A 127 8.57 -19.52 17.99
N VAL A 128 7.41 -20.16 17.93
CA VAL A 128 6.23 -19.53 17.29
C VAL A 128 5.65 -18.37 18.09
N LEU A 129 5.72 -18.41 19.42
CA LEU A 129 5.27 -17.31 20.29
C LEU A 129 6.18 -16.08 20.15
N ASN A 130 7.46 -16.25 19.85
CA ASN A 130 8.34 -15.13 19.49
C ASN A 130 7.91 -14.45 18.18
N LEU A 131 7.27 -15.18 17.26
CA LEU A 131 6.76 -14.65 15.99
C LEU A 131 5.38 -13.99 16.13
N VAL A 132 4.43 -14.66 16.77
CA VAL A 132 3.01 -14.26 16.79
C VAL A 132 2.40 -14.12 18.17
N GLY A 133 3.16 -14.33 19.25
CA GLY A 133 2.61 -14.38 20.62
C GLY A 133 2.00 -13.08 21.13
N GLN A 134 2.27 -11.94 20.48
CA GLN A 134 1.66 -10.63 20.80
C GLN A 134 0.28 -10.42 20.15
N GLU A 135 -0.12 -11.32 19.25
CA GLU A 135 -1.36 -11.22 18.49
C GLU A 135 -2.58 -11.61 19.34
N TYR A 136 -3.70 -10.93 19.12
CA TYR A 136 -4.95 -11.19 19.84
C TYR A 136 -5.45 -12.64 19.67
N GLU A 137 -5.27 -13.21 18.47
CA GLU A 137 -5.67 -14.58 18.12
C GLU A 137 -4.67 -15.65 18.59
N SER A 138 -3.52 -15.28 19.15
CA SER A 138 -2.49 -16.25 19.59
C SER A 138 -2.85 -17.07 20.84
N HIS A 139 -4.03 -16.84 21.42
CA HIS A 139 -4.52 -17.49 22.64
C HIS A 139 -4.40 -19.03 22.59
N GLY A 140 -4.74 -19.66 21.46
CA GLY A 140 -4.62 -21.11 21.31
C GLY A 140 -3.19 -21.63 21.43
N LEU A 141 -2.20 -20.89 20.90
CA LEU A 141 -0.78 -21.24 20.98
C LEU A 141 -0.26 -21.09 22.40
N TRP A 142 -0.65 -20.01 23.10
CA TRP A 142 -0.34 -19.81 24.51
C TRP A 142 -0.91 -20.92 25.38
N THR A 143 -2.18 -21.29 25.19
CA THR A 143 -2.80 -22.38 25.96
C THR A 143 -2.07 -23.70 25.76
N GLN A 144 -1.71 -24.06 24.51
CA GLN A 144 -0.94 -25.28 24.24
C GLN A 144 0.45 -25.23 24.90
N TYR A 145 1.17 -24.10 24.80
CA TYR A 145 2.47 -23.92 25.43
C TYR A 145 2.39 -24.06 26.95
N LEU A 146 1.47 -23.34 27.59
CA LEU A 146 1.30 -23.36 29.03
C LEU A 146 0.91 -24.75 29.54
N ASN A 147 0.15 -25.53 28.78
CA ASN A 147 -0.16 -26.92 29.15
C ASN A 147 1.09 -27.81 29.06
N THR A 148 1.93 -27.64 28.03
CA THR A 148 3.19 -28.39 27.92
C THR A 148 4.17 -28.08 29.05
N LEU A 149 4.13 -26.86 29.61
CA LEU A 149 4.96 -26.48 30.73
C LEU A 149 4.48 -27.01 32.09
N GLU A 150 3.23 -27.48 32.22
CA GLU A 150 2.76 -28.15 33.45
C GLU A 150 3.57 -29.41 33.73
N GLU A 151 3.94 -30.13 32.67
CA GLU A 151 4.74 -31.35 32.76
C GLU A 151 6.22 -31.05 33.07
N VAL A 152 6.69 -29.84 32.77
CA VAL A 152 8.08 -29.40 32.99
C VAL A 152 8.29 -28.89 34.41
N GLY A 153 7.37 -28.07 34.94
CA GLY A 153 7.39 -27.62 36.33
C GLY A 153 6.78 -26.24 36.58
N ASP A 154 6.36 -26.02 37.83
CA ASP A 154 5.61 -24.83 38.26
C ASP A 154 6.39 -23.51 38.11
N GLN A 155 7.71 -23.52 38.29
CA GLN A 155 8.51 -22.29 38.21
C GLN A 155 8.67 -21.79 36.77
N THR A 156 8.84 -22.69 35.80
CA THR A 156 8.87 -22.35 34.37
C THR A 156 7.49 -21.90 33.89
N LEU A 157 6.45 -22.60 34.33
CA LEU A 157 5.07 -22.24 34.04
C LEU A 157 4.71 -20.84 34.60
N ARG A 158 5.13 -20.53 35.84
CA ARG A 158 4.92 -19.22 36.46
C ARG A 158 5.54 -18.10 35.62
N ARG A 159 6.78 -18.26 35.14
CA ARG A 159 7.45 -17.26 34.28
C ARG A 159 6.67 -17.02 32.98
N ALA A 160 6.29 -18.10 32.30
CA ALA A 160 5.51 -18.00 31.06
C ALA A 160 4.15 -17.33 31.27
N LEU A 161 3.46 -17.63 32.38
CA LEU A 161 2.20 -16.97 32.75
C LEU A 161 2.37 -15.49 33.04
N VAL A 162 3.44 -15.09 33.73
CA VAL A 162 3.77 -13.69 34.01
C VAL A 162 3.88 -12.89 32.71
N ASP A 163 4.40 -13.48 31.64
CA ASP A 163 4.48 -12.82 30.35
C ASP A 163 3.14 -12.85 29.60
N ALA A 164 2.44 -13.99 29.60
CA ALA A 164 1.13 -14.13 28.95
C ALA A 164 0.07 -13.15 29.50
N VAL A 165 0.07 -12.85 30.82
CA VAL A 165 -0.94 -11.95 31.43
C VAL A 165 -0.76 -10.47 31.09
N LYS A 166 0.35 -10.12 30.43
CA LYS A 166 0.62 -8.75 29.93
C LYS A 166 0.12 -8.57 28.49
N ILE A 167 -0.27 -9.65 27.81
CA ILE A 167 -0.60 -9.64 26.39
C ILE A 167 -2.12 -9.67 26.21
N PRO A 168 -2.71 -8.76 25.41
CA PRO A 168 -4.16 -8.66 25.21
C PRO A 168 -4.69 -9.77 24.28
N THR A 169 -4.63 -11.03 24.71
CA THR A 169 -5.16 -12.20 23.98
C THR A 169 -6.62 -12.50 24.35
N LYS A 170 -7.32 -13.30 23.55
CA LYS A 170 -8.71 -13.71 23.82
C LYS A 170 -8.90 -14.37 25.19
N ASP A 171 -7.99 -15.24 25.61
CA ASP A 171 -8.07 -16.03 26.87
C ASP A 171 -7.32 -15.40 28.05
N LEU A 172 -6.91 -14.13 27.94
CA LEU A 172 -6.20 -13.39 28.99
C LEU A 172 -6.78 -13.55 30.42
N PRO A 173 -8.12 -13.53 30.65
CA PRO A 173 -8.66 -13.77 31.98
C PRO A 173 -8.33 -15.15 32.56
N GLN A 174 -8.27 -16.19 31.73
CA GLN A 174 -7.95 -17.55 32.16
C GLN A 174 -6.49 -17.68 32.59
N PHE A 175 -5.58 -17.02 31.86
CA PHE A 175 -4.16 -16.98 32.22
C PHE A 175 -3.94 -16.30 33.57
N TRP A 176 -4.71 -15.24 33.86
CA TRP A 176 -4.64 -14.55 35.14
C TRP A 176 -5.11 -15.43 36.31
N ILE A 177 -6.27 -16.10 36.16
CA ILE A 177 -6.78 -17.03 37.18
C ILE A 177 -5.77 -18.15 37.45
N ARG A 178 -5.13 -18.67 36.39
CA ARG A 178 -4.13 -19.73 36.51
C ARG A 178 -2.87 -19.25 37.24
N LEU A 179 -2.39 -18.04 36.94
CA LEU A 179 -1.27 -17.42 37.67
C LEU A 179 -1.59 -17.21 39.15
N GLN A 180 -2.80 -16.75 39.47
CA GLN A 180 -3.23 -16.54 40.85
C GLN A 180 -3.25 -17.84 41.66
N ARG A 181 -3.67 -18.96 41.05
CA ARG A 181 -3.64 -20.28 41.71
C ARG A 181 -2.21 -20.72 42.06
N LEU A 182 -1.26 -20.52 41.15
CA LEU A 182 0.15 -20.84 41.38
C LEU A 182 0.87 -19.90 42.35
N SER A 183 0.30 -18.70 42.56
CA SER A 183 0.89 -17.65 43.40
C SER A 183 0.19 -17.50 44.75
N GLN A 184 -0.66 -18.47 45.15
CA GLN A 184 -1.33 -18.46 46.46
C GLN A 184 -0.37 -18.43 47.66
N GLN A 185 0.92 -18.76 47.44
CA GLN A 185 1.98 -18.68 48.45
C GLN A 185 2.78 -17.36 48.44
N ASP A 186 2.82 -16.62 47.31
CA ASP A 186 3.65 -15.42 47.11
C ASP A 186 2.82 -14.24 46.54
N SER A 187 2.11 -13.52 47.41
CA SER A 187 1.18 -12.45 47.01
C SER A 187 1.87 -11.17 46.50
N SER A 188 3.14 -10.96 46.82
CA SER A 188 3.92 -9.78 46.40
C SER A 188 4.11 -9.70 44.88
N ASP A 189 4.30 -10.85 44.21
CA ASP A 189 4.57 -10.90 42.78
C ASP A 189 3.32 -10.62 41.93
N THR A 190 2.13 -10.91 42.44
CA THR A 190 0.89 -10.64 41.70
C THR A 190 0.50 -9.16 41.76
N MET A 191 0.93 -8.44 42.82
CA MET A 191 0.58 -7.03 43.04
C MET A 191 1.16 -6.09 41.99
N HIS A 192 2.43 -6.28 41.59
CA HIS A 192 3.08 -5.43 40.60
C HIS A 192 2.58 -5.70 39.16
N LEU A 193 2.03 -6.89 38.90
CA LEU A 193 1.47 -7.27 37.60
C LEU A 193 0.03 -6.78 37.39
N LEU A 194 -0.71 -6.54 38.48
CA LEU A 194 -2.12 -6.16 38.41
C LEU A 194 -2.40 -4.92 37.53
N PRO A 195 -1.61 -3.82 37.60
CA PRO A 195 -1.80 -2.67 36.71
C PRO A 195 -1.58 -3.01 35.23
N LEU A 196 -0.56 -3.83 34.92
CA LEU A 196 -0.25 -4.27 33.57
C LEU A 196 -1.36 -5.17 33.01
N HIS A 197 -1.83 -6.12 33.82
CA HIS A 197 -2.94 -7.00 33.48
C HIS A 197 -4.24 -6.22 33.21
N LYS A 198 -4.60 -5.27 34.08
CA LYS A 198 -5.77 -4.40 33.88
C LYS A 198 -5.68 -3.61 32.58
N ARG A 199 -4.48 -3.10 32.24
CA ARG A 199 -4.25 -2.42 30.97
C ARG A 199 -4.42 -3.39 29.80
N ALA A 200 -3.84 -4.58 29.86
CA ALA A 200 -3.99 -5.60 28.83
C ALA A 200 -5.47 -5.98 28.62
N LEU A 201 -6.29 -6.05 29.67
CA LEU A 201 -7.74 -6.27 29.55
C LEU A 201 -8.46 -5.13 28.82
N LEU A 202 -8.14 -3.87 29.15
CA LEU A 202 -8.72 -2.71 28.45
C LEU A 202 -8.36 -2.73 26.96
N VAL A 203 -7.09 -2.96 26.66
CA VAL A 203 -6.58 -3.03 25.29
C VAL A 203 -7.22 -4.21 24.53
N ARG A 204 -7.38 -5.37 25.18
CA ARG A 204 -8.07 -6.54 24.61
C ARG A 204 -9.48 -6.19 24.12
N HIS A 205 -10.27 -5.46 24.92
CA HIS A 205 -11.62 -5.04 24.51
C HIS A 205 -11.59 -4.11 23.30
N GLN A 206 -10.61 -3.19 23.22
CA GLN A 206 -10.45 -2.31 22.06
C GLN A 206 -10.05 -3.08 20.80
N ILE A 207 -9.11 -4.04 20.91
CA ILE A 207 -8.71 -4.90 19.79
C ILE A 207 -9.90 -5.69 19.26
N GLN A 208 -10.73 -6.25 20.14
CA GLN A 208 -11.91 -7.00 19.73
C GLN A 208 -12.82 -6.14 18.84
N HIS A 209 -13.10 -4.90 19.23
CA HIS A 209 -13.90 -3.98 18.43
C HIS A 209 -13.25 -3.69 17.07
N TYR A 210 -11.92 -3.47 17.02
CA TYR A 210 -11.22 -3.31 15.74
C TYR A 210 -11.31 -4.58 14.88
N ALA A 211 -11.10 -5.77 15.46
CA ALA A 211 -11.12 -7.04 14.74
C ALA A 211 -12.47 -7.27 14.03
N GLU A 212 -13.59 -6.99 14.71
CA GLU A 212 -14.94 -7.09 14.14
C GLU A 212 -15.14 -6.17 12.92
N THR A 213 -14.48 -5.01 12.90
CA THR A 213 -14.56 -4.05 11.78
C THR A 213 -13.57 -4.32 10.64
N LEU A 214 -12.40 -4.89 10.95
CA LEU A 214 -11.34 -5.21 9.99
C LEU A 214 -11.59 -6.55 9.27
N TYR A 215 -12.29 -7.47 9.95
CA TYR A 215 -12.63 -8.80 9.46
C TYR A 215 -14.15 -9.04 9.61
N PRO A 216 -15.00 -8.28 8.90
CA PRO A 216 -16.44 -8.46 8.97
C PRO A 216 -16.82 -9.85 8.46
N VAL A 217 -17.57 -10.60 9.27
CA VAL A 217 -18.13 -11.89 8.87
C VAL A 217 -19.16 -11.66 7.76
N THR A 218 -18.97 -12.31 6.62
CA THR A 218 -19.86 -12.24 5.46
C THR A 218 -21.20 -12.95 5.75
N LYS A 219 -22.20 -12.15 6.16
CA LYS A 219 -23.66 -12.39 6.22
C LYS A 219 -24.23 -13.25 7.38
N PRO A 220 -25.29 -12.77 8.07
CA PRO A 220 -26.13 -13.61 8.93
C PRO A 220 -27.06 -14.48 8.06
N GLY A 221 -27.01 -15.80 8.23
CA GLY A 221 -27.95 -16.74 7.58
C GLY A 221 -27.31 -17.93 6.85
N VAL A 222 -25.99 -17.94 6.65
CA VAL A 222 -25.27 -19.15 6.25
C VAL A 222 -24.83 -19.85 7.53
N THR A 223 -25.39 -21.02 7.81
CA THR A 223 -24.90 -21.89 8.89
C THR A 223 -23.41 -22.07 8.71
N GLN A 224 -22.64 -21.87 9.78
CA GLN A 224 -21.21 -22.16 9.85
C GLN A 224 -20.97 -23.60 9.36
N SER A 225 -20.73 -23.78 8.06
CA SER A 225 -19.99 -24.92 7.58
C SER A 225 -18.54 -24.63 7.96
N ASN A 226 -17.88 -25.61 8.57
CA ASN A 226 -16.58 -25.49 9.24
C ASN A 226 -15.39 -25.15 8.31
N HIS A 227 -15.62 -24.60 7.10
CA HIS A 227 -14.61 -24.45 6.06
C HIS A 227 -14.58 -23.12 5.30
N SER A 228 -15.47 -22.16 5.58
CA SER A 228 -15.46 -20.89 4.83
C SER A 228 -15.11 -19.69 5.70
N ASP A 229 -13.90 -19.70 6.28
CA ASP A 229 -13.15 -18.45 6.45
C ASP A 229 -12.92 -17.91 5.05
N THR A 230 -13.85 -17.07 4.60
CA THR A 230 -13.98 -16.64 3.21
C THR A 230 -12.62 -16.12 2.75
N LEU A 231 -12.06 -16.72 1.70
CA LEU A 231 -10.77 -16.37 1.09
C LEU A 231 -10.85 -14.95 0.49
N LEU A 232 -10.96 -13.94 1.35
CA LEU A 232 -11.13 -12.56 0.98
C LEU A 232 -9.79 -12.04 0.49
N LEU A 233 -9.71 -11.89 -0.82
CA LEU A 233 -8.54 -11.35 -1.48
C LEU A 233 -8.37 -9.87 -1.17
N PRO A 234 -7.12 -9.36 -1.15
CA PRO A 234 -6.87 -7.93 -1.19
C PRO A 234 -7.45 -7.36 -2.49
N ALA A 235 -8.39 -6.43 -2.40
CA ALA A 235 -9.01 -5.79 -3.57
C ALA A 235 -8.43 -4.39 -3.81
N SER A 236 -8.36 -3.95 -5.07
CA SER A 236 -7.88 -2.60 -5.42
C SER A 236 -8.83 -1.50 -4.90
N PRO A 237 -8.35 -0.43 -4.24
CA PRO A 237 -9.18 0.67 -3.74
C PRO A 237 -9.95 1.39 -4.85
N VAL A 238 -9.37 1.47 -6.05
CA VAL A 238 -9.98 2.17 -7.21
C VAL A 238 -11.13 1.37 -7.80
N ALA A 239 -11.07 0.05 -7.72
CA ALA A 239 -12.09 -0.85 -8.25
C ALA A 239 -13.28 -1.05 -7.30
N SER A 240 -13.12 -0.76 -5.99
CA SER A 240 -14.11 -1.07 -4.97
C SER A 240 -14.17 -0.04 -3.84
N SER A 241 -15.32 0.61 -3.68
CA SER A 241 -15.61 1.52 -2.56
C SER A 241 -15.45 0.85 -1.19
N PHE A 242 -15.73 -0.46 -1.11
CA PHE A 242 -15.53 -1.28 0.09
C PHE A 242 -14.04 -1.38 0.48
N SER A 243 -13.13 -1.50 -0.51
CA SER A 243 -11.69 -1.52 -0.27
C SER A 243 -11.19 -0.18 0.32
N GLY A 244 -11.72 0.95 -0.16
CA GLY A 244 -11.42 2.27 0.40
C GLY A 244 -11.86 2.45 1.86
N HIS A 245 -13.02 1.91 2.25
CA HIS A 245 -13.45 1.91 3.66
C HIS A 245 -12.59 1.00 4.54
N LEU A 246 -12.22 -0.17 4.02
CA LEU A 246 -11.33 -1.11 4.73
C LEU A 246 -9.95 -0.48 4.98
N ALA A 247 -9.38 0.22 3.99
CA ALA A 247 -8.13 0.95 4.14
C ALA A 247 -8.19 1.99 5.27
N ARG A 248 -9.26 2.80 5.34
CA ARG A 248 -9.45 3.78 6.42
C ARG A 248 -9.58 3.13 7.81
N ARG A 249 -10.22 1.95 7.90
CA ARG A 249 -10.30 1.19 9.16
C ARG A 249 -8.92 0.70 9.60
N TRP A 250 -8.12 0.19 8.67
CA TRP A 250 -6.72 -0.19 8.94
C TRP A 250 -5.88 1.00 9.36
N GLU A 251 -6.00 2.15 8.68
CA GLU A 251 -5.33 3.38 9.05
C GLU A 251 -5.67 3.82 10.49
N ALA A 252 -6.95 3.76 10.86
CA ALA A 252 -7.40 4.08 12.22
C ALA A 252 -6.84 3.09 13.26
N TYR A 253 -6.81 1.79 12.95
CA TYR A 253 -6.23 0.77 13.82
C TYR A 253 -4.70 0.96 13.99
N LEU A 254 -3.98 1.24 12.91
CA LEU A 254 -2.53 1.45 12.95
C LEU A 254 -2.17 2.71 13.75
N ARG A 255 -2.90 3.82 13.58
CA ARG A 255 -2.72 5.01 14.43
C ARG A 255 -2.99 4.72 15.90
N TRP A 256 -3.98 3.88 16.19
CA TRP A 256 -4.25 3.45 17.55
C TRP A 256 -3.12 2.57 18.12
N GLU A 257 -2.58 1.61 17.35
CA GLU A 257 -1.40 0.83 17.78
C GLU A 257 -0.15 1.72 17.96
N GLU A 258 0.07 2.70 17.07
CA GLU A 258 1.14 3.71 17.18
C GLU A 258 1.00 4.56 18.45
N SER A 259 -0.22 4.78 18.95
CA SER A 259 -0.45 5.51 20.22
C SER A 259 0.05 4.76 21.46
N ASP A 260 0.51 3.53 21.28
CA ASP A 260 1.08 2.65 22.31
C ASP A 260 0.13 2.45 23.50
N PRO A 261 -1.04 1.83 23.28
CA PRO A 261 -2.06 1.67 24.31
C PRO A 261 -1.59 0.80 25.49
N LEU A 262 -0.56 -0.02 25.29
CA LEU A 262 0.08 -0.84 26.33
C LEU A 262 1.19 -0.09 27.09
N ARG A 263 1.68 1.05 26.58
CA ARG A 263 2.86 1.80 27.06
C ARG A 263 4.13 0.94 27.06
N LEU A 264 4.36 0.25 25.95
CA LEU A 264 5.54 -0.58 25.74
C LEU A 264 6.78 0.25 25.42
N ARG A 265 6.66 1.47 24.89
CA ARG A 265 7.82 2.29 24.51
C ARG A 265 8.79 2.54 25.67
N ASP A 266 8.27 2.78 26.86
CA ASP A 266 9.11 3.08 28.02
C ASP A 266 9.69 1.83 28.70
N ASN A 267 9.03 0.68 28.54
CA ASN A 267 9.30 -0.53 29.34
C ASN A 267 9.94 -1.65 28.52
N ASP A 268 9.48 -1.85 27.29
CA ASP A 268 9.92 -2.92 26.38
C ASP A 268 9.77 -2.46 24.92
N MET A 269 10.76 -1.68 24.46
CA MET A 269 10.85 -1.24 23.06
C MET A 269 10.88 -2.42 22.07
N GLY A 270 11.37 -3.59 22.49
CA GLY A 270 11.40 -4.79 21.65
C GLY A 270 9.99 -5.32 21.40
N ALA A 271 9.17 -5.44 22.45
CA ALA A 271 7.77 -5.82 22.33
C ALA A 271 6.95 -4.78 21.55
N TYR A 272 7.22 -3.48 21.77
CA TYR A 272 6.60 -2.41 20.98
C TYR A 272 6.88 -2.58 19.47
N ARG A 273 8.14 -2.78 19.10
CA ARG A 273 8.54 -2.99 17.69
C ARG A 273 7.90 -4.23 17.09
N ARG A 274 7.91 -5.36 17.80
CA ARG A 274 7.28 -6.61 17.32
C ARG A 274 5.78 -6.43 17.11
N ARG A 275 5.07 -5.86 18.10
CA ARG A 275 3.63 -5.65 18.04
C ARG A 275 3.22 -4.77 16.86
N LEU A 276 3.85 -3.61 16.72
CA LEU A 276 3.52 -2.65 15.67
C LEU A 276 3.99 -3.15 14.30
N GLY A 277 5.15 -3.80 14.22
CA GLY A 277 5.63 -4.45 13.00
C GLY A 277 4.66 -5.51 12.48
N SER A 278 4.14 -6.38 13.35
CA SER A 278 3.13 -7.38 12.97
C SER A 278 1.80 -6.75 12.56
N ALA A 279 1.38 -5.64 13.19
CA ALA A 279 0.20 -4.89 12.78
C ALA A 279 0.34 -4.31 11.35
N TYR A 280 1.48 -3.69 11.02
CA TYR A 280 1.76 -3.21 9.66
C TYR A 280 1.86 -4.35 8.65
N LEU A 281 2.46 -5.47 9.02
CA LEU A 281 2.55 -6.65 8.16
C LEU A 281 1.16 -7.16 7.76
N ARG A 282 0.27 -7.31 8.74
CA ARG A 282 -1.13 -7.72 8.50
C ARG A 282 -1.87 -6.71 7.65
N ALA A 283 -1.69 -5.42 7.91
CA ALA A 283 -2.33 -4.36 7.13
C ALA A 283 -1.85 -4.37 5.68
N THR A 284 -0.54 -4.39 5.42
CA THR A 284 0.04 -4.39 4.07
C THR A 284 -0.26 -5.66 3.28
N ILE A 285 -0.56 -6.79 3.94
CA ILE A 285 -1.10 -7.97 3.27
C ILE A 285 -2.58 -7.76 2.92
N ARG A 286 -3.38 -7.28 3.88
CA ARG A 286 -4.84 -7.20 3.73
C ARG A 286 -5.31 -6.11 2.78
N VAL A 287 -4.65 -4.95 2.81
CA VAL A 287 -4.89 -3.79 1.94
C VAL A 287 -3.65 -3.51 1.08
N ARG A 288 -3.11 -4.57 0.47
CA ARG A 288 -1.88 -4.58 -0.35
C ARG A 288 -1.82 -3.48 -1.42
N PHE A 289 -2.95 -3.14 -2.02
CA PHE A 289 -3.04 -2.16 -3.08
C PHE A 289 -3.34 -0.72 -2.58
N CYS A 290 -3.13 -0.46 -1.29
CA CYS A 290 -3.28 0.86 -0.67
C CYS A 290 -1.89 1.45 -0.34
N PRO A 291 -1.34 2.34 -1.17
CA PRO A 291 0.01 2.86 -0.97
C PRO A 291 0.18 3.65 0.33
N GLU A 292 -0.88 4.24 0.87
CA GLU A 292 -0.85 5.02 2.11
C GLU A 292 -0.39 4.16 3.31
N ILE A 293 -0.82 2.90 3.38
CA ILE A 293 -0.47 1.98 4.47
C ILE A 293 1.00 1.57 4.39
N TRP A 294 1.51 1.32 3.19
CA TRP A 294 2.94 1.06 2.96
C TRP A 294 3.79 2.28 3.34
N TYR A 295 3.33 3.48 3.02
CA TYR A 295 4.02 4.71 3.38
C TYR A 295 4.01 4.96 4.89
N MET A 296 2.91 4.64 5.59
CA MET A 296 2.87 4.68 7.06
C MET A 296 3.91 3.74 7.67
N GLU A 297 4.00 2.48 7.20
CA GLU A 297 5.01 1.53 7.68
C GLU A 297 6.43 2.07 7.43
N TYR A 298 6.70 2.58 6.22
CA TYR A 298 7.99 3.19 5.88
C TYR A 298 8.36 4.32 6.85
N ARG A 299 7.43 5.27 7.08
CA ARG A 299 7.67 6.40 8.00
C ARG A 299 7.92 5.96 9.43
N TRP A 300 7.16 4.99 9.92
CA TRP A 300 7.36 4.46 11.25
C TRP A 300 8.74 3.78 11.38
N ARG A 301 9.15 2.98 10.40
CA ARG A 301 10.46 2.30 10.38
C ARG A 301 11.63 3.28 10.35
N ILE A 302 11.52 4.36 9.58
CA ILE A 302 12.48 5.47 9.62
C ILE A 302 12.50 6.10 11.01
N GLY A 303 11.33 6.32 11.63
CA GLY A 303 11.22 6.89 12.97
C GLY A 303 11.87 6.06 14.09
N ILE A 304 11.99 4.73 13.92
CA ILE A 304 12.68 3.85 14.87
C ILE A 304 14.16 3.59 14.53
N GLY A 305 14.65 4.14 13.41
CA GLY A 305 16.04 4.03 12.96
C GLY A 305 16.39 2.76 12.16
N THR A 306 15.39 2.08 11.59
CA THR A 306 15.59 0.87 10.75
C THR A 306 15.47 1.21 9.26
N ASP A 307 16.34 2.08 8.76
CA ASP A 307 16.22 2.69 7.43
C ASP A 307 16.33 1.69 6.27
N GLU A 308 17.20 0.69 6.39
CA GLU A 308 17.39 -0.32 5.34
C GLU A 308 16.16 -1.23 5.19
N GLU A 309 15.61 -1.68 6.33
CA GLU A 309 14.35 -2.41 6.35
C GLU A 309 13.19 -1.55 5.82
N ALA A 310 13.16 -0.25 6.19
CA ALA A 310 12.15 0.68 5.69
C ALA A 310 12.16 0.75 4.15
N ILE A 311 13.36 0.87 3.55
CA ILE A 311 13.53 0.90 2.10
C ILE A 311 13.15 -0.45 1.47
N ALA A 312 13.50 -1.58 2.08
CA ALA A 312 13.11 -2.90 1.58
C ALA A 312 11.58 -3.05 1.53
N ARG A 313 10.89 -2.70 2.62
CA ARG A 313 9.42 -2.71 2.71
C ARG A 313 8.79 -1.74 1.71
N LEU A 314 9.39 -0.57 1.51
CA LEU A 314 8.92 0.40 0.52
C LEU A 314 9.02 -0.14 -0.91
N ARG A 315 10.09 -0.87 -1.26
CA ARG A 315 10.23 -1.54 -2.56
C ARG A 315 9.18 -2.62 -2.78
N GLU A 316 8.86 -3.40 -1.75
CA GLU A 316 7.75 -4.37 -1.82
C GLU A 316 6.40 -3.67 -2.06
N GLY A 317 6.18 -2.53 -1.41
CA GLY A 317 4.99 -1.71 -1.62
C GLY A 317 4.88 -1.17 -3.04
N ILE A 318 6.00 -0.80 -3.68
CA ILE A 318 6.05 -0.38 -5.09
C ILE A 318 5.79 -1.56 -6.02
N GLU A 319 6.30 -2.76 -5.73
CA GLU A 319 5.99 -3.95 -6.54
C GLU A 319 4.48 -4.25 -6.53
N ALA A 320 3.81 -4.02 -5.40
CA ALA A 320 2.35 -4.09 -5.29
C ALA A 320 1.63 -2.91 -5.96
N ASN A 321 2.20 -1.70 -5.95
CA ASN A 321 1.58 -0.45 -6.35
C ASN A 321 2.47 0.33 -7.34
N LYS A 322 2.76 -0.27 -8.50
CA LYS A 322 3.80 0.21 -9.43
C LYS A 322 3.58 1.66 -9.89
N ALA A 323 2.33 2.06 -10.10
CA ALA A 323 1.95 3.40 -10.53
C ALA A 323 1.84 4.43 -9.38
N SER A 324 2.08 4.03 -8.12
CA SER A 324 1.92 4.94 -6.97
C SER A 324 2.99 6.04 -6.97
N THR A 325 2.57 7.28 -7.20
CA THR A 325 3.45 8.45 -7.08
C THR A 325 3.98 8.61 -5.65
N LEU A 326 3.14 8.36 -4.63
CA LEU A 326 3.52 8.46 -3.21
C LEU A 326 4.72 7.57 -2.86
N LEU A 327 4.67 6.27 -3.19
CA LEU A 327 5.73 5.34 -2.82
C LEU A 327 7.00 5.55 -3.62
N ASN A 328 6.87 5.80 -4.93
CA ASN A 328 8.01 6.06 -5.80
C ASN A 328 8.73 7.36 -5.40
N PHE A 329 8.01 8.43 -5.04
CA PHE A 329 8.62 9.66 -4.56
C PHE A 329 9.30 9.48 -3.20
N ALA A 330 8.67 8.76 -2.26
CA ALA A 330 9.31 8.44 -0.99
C ALA A 330 10.63 7.66 -1.18
N LEU A 331 10.67 6.72 -2.13
CA LEU A 331 11.89 5.96 -2.43
C LEU A 331 12.93 6.83 -3.14
N ALA A 332 12.51 7.69 -4.06
CA ALA A 332 13.38 8.65 -4.73
C ALA A 332 14.05 9.58 -3.72
N ASP A 333 13.29 10.17 -2.80
CA ASP A 333 13.82 11.06 -1.75
C ASP A 333 14.80 10.32 -0.82
N ALA A 334 14.47 9.09 -0.41
CA ALA A 334 15.34 8.26 0.43
C ALA A 334 16.67 7.92 -0.25
N LEU A 335 16.64 7.59 -1.54
CA LEU A 335 17.82 7.26 -2.32
C LEU A 335 18.64 8.50 -2.69
N GLU A 336 17.99 9.63 -2.94
CA GLU A 336 18.67 10.91 -3.17
C GLU A 336 19.42 11.34 -1.91
N ALA A 337 18.81 11.22 -0.73
CA ALA A 337 19.46 11.50 0.56
C ALA A 337 20.69 10.61 0.81
N LYS A 338 20.70 9.38 0.26
CA LYS A 338 21.85 8.46 0.29
C LYS A 338 22.84 8.65 -0.87
N GLY A 339 22.63 9.62 -1.76
CA GLY A 339 23.52 9.91 -2.89
C GLY A 339 23.37 8.96 -4.09
N HIS A 340 22.33 8.12 -4.14
CA HIS A 340 22.12 7.13 -5.21
C HIS A 340 21.39 7.71 -6.44
N ALA A 341 21.94 8.76 -7.04
CA ALA A 341 21.31 9.51 -8.14
C ALA A 341 20.87 8.64 -9.34
N ASN A 342 21.66 7.63 -9.71
CA ASN A 342 21.32 6.74 -10.83
C ASN A 342 20.06 5.89 -10.54
N GLN A 343 19.86 5.48 -9.29
CA GLN A 343 18.66 4.72 -8.92
C GLN A 343 17.42 5.62 -8.90
N VAL A 344 17.56 6.86 -8.43
CA VAL A 344 16.49 7.87 -8.45
C VAL A 344 16.04 8.14 -9.89
N LYS A 345 17.01 8.32 -10.80
CA LYS A 345 16.77 8.48 -12.23
C LYS A 345 15.92 7.33 -12.79
N LYS A 346 16.32 6.09 -12.50
CA LYS A 346 15.61 4.88 -12.94
C LYS A 346 14.17 4.82 -12.42
N ILE A 347 13.93 5.18 -11.16
CA ILE A 347 12.58 5.21 -10.57
C ILE A 347 11.66 6.13 -11.36
N TYR A 348 12.10 7.35 -11.67
CA TYR A 348 11.30 8.28 -12.45
C TYR A 348 11.07 7.79 -13.90
N GLU A 349 12.10 7.23 -14.54
CA GLU A 349 11.98 6.65 -15.90
C GLU A 349 10.97 5.49 -15.94
N ASP A 350 11.05 4.56 -14.98
CA ASP A 350 10.14 3.42 -14.85
C ASP A 350 8.69 3.91 -14.62
N LEU A 351 8.50 4.90 -13.73
CA LEU A 351 7.18 5.47 -13.44
C LEU A 351 6.57 6.18 -14.65
N LEU A 352 7.37 6.94 -15.42
CA LEU A 352 6.92 7.55 -16.67
C LEU A 352 6.46 6.49 -17.69
N ILE A 353 7.18 5.37 -17.81
CA ILE A 353 6.81 4.27 -18.71
C ILE A 353 5.48 3.64 -18.28
N ILE A 354 5.31 3.39 -16.97
CA ILE A 354 4.08 2.81 -16.41
C ILE A 354 2.89 3.71 -16.71
N LEU A 355 2.97 5.00 -16.35
CA LEU A 355 1.85 5.94 -16.52
C LEU A 355 1.49 6.17 -17.99
N ARG A 356 2.48 6.21 -18.90
CA ARG A 356 2.21 6.26 -20.36
C ARG A 356 1.47 5.04 -20.84
N THR A 357 1.93 3.86 -20.44
CA THR A 357 1.28 2.60 -20.80
C THR A 357 -0.17 2.60 -20.32
N THR A 358 -0.42 3.05 -19.07
CA THR A 358 -1.76 3.19 -18.52
C THR A 358 -2.64 4.15 -19.31
N LEU A 359 -2.13 5.33 -19.70
CA LEU A 359 -2.89 6.31 -20.50
C LEU A 359 -3.21 5.78 -21.91
N ASN A 360 -2.24 5.10 -22.55
CA ASN A 360 -2.42 4.53 -23.88
C ASN A 360 -3.36 3.31 -23.89
N SER A 361 -3.59 2.67 -22.74
CA SER A 361 -4.48 1.53 -22.59
C SER A 361 -5.97 1.89 -22.66
N GLY A 362 -6.33 3.18 -22.74
CA GLY A 362 -7.71 3.62 -22.99
C GLY A 362 -8.67 3.46 -21.82
N ALA A 363 -8.18 3.41 -20.58
CA ALA A 363 -9.04 3.41 -19.39
C ALA A 363 -9.67 4.81 -19.17
N ASP A 364 -10.84 5.06 -19.76
CA ASP A 364 -11.58 6.33 -19.63
C ASP A 364 -11.85 6.74 -18.17
N ALA A 365 -12.06 5.75 -17.29
CA ALA A 365 -12.23 5.97 -15.86
C ALA A 365 -10.87 6.23 -15.17
N GLY A 366 -10.37 7.45 -15.27
CA GLY A 366 -9.14 7.89 -14.60
C GLY A 366 -8.13 8.62 -15.48
N TYR A 367 -8.40 8.83 -16.77
CA TYR A 367 -7.47 9.54 -17.67
C TYR A 367 -6.97 10.87 -17.08
N ALA A 368 -7.89 11.68 -16.54
CA ALA A 368 -7.54 12.97 -15.93
C ALA A 368 -6.64 12.84 -14.69
N CYS A 369 -6.84 11.83 -13.83
CA CYS A 369 -5.98 11.64 -12.66
C CYS A 369 -4.61 11.09 -13.05
N VAL A 370 -4.55 10.13 -13.98
CA VAL A 370 -3.29 9.56 -14.46
C VAL A 370 -2.47 10.59 -15.26
N SER A 371 -3.12 11.43 -16.07
CA SER A 371 -2.46 12.54 -16.77
C SER A 371 -1.90 13.57 -15.78
N LYS A 372 -2.65 13.89 -14.73
CA LYS A 372 -2.15 14.74 -13.64
C LYS A 372 -0.93 14.11 -12.95
N ASP A 373 -0.99 12.82 -12.63
CA ASP A 373 0.13 12.10 -12.02
C ASP A 373 1.36 12.11 -12.93
N LEU A 374 1.19 11.86 -14.24
CA LEU A 374 2.27 11.97 -15.22
C LEU A 374 2.93 13.36 -15.18
N GLY A 375 2.12 14.42 -15.11
CA GLY A 375 2.62 15.79 -14.97
C GLY A 375 3.41 16.03 -13.68
N VAL A 376 2.92 15.51 -12.55
CA VAL A 376 3.64 15.60 -11.26
C VAL A 376 4.96 14.85 -11.30
N VAL A 377 5.01 13.66 -11.92
CA VAL A 377 6.24 12.87 -12.09
C VAL A 377 7.26 13.64 -12.91
N TYR A 378 6.87 14.22 -14.04
CA TYR A 378 7.76 15.08 -14.82
C TYR A 378 8.31 16.25 -14.01
N LYS A 379 7.45 16.96 -13.27
CA LYS A 379 7.84 18.09 -12.44
C LYS A 379 8.87 17.67 -11.37
N MET A 380 8.64 16.56 -10.69
CA MET A 380 9.57 16.07 -9.66
C MET A 380 10.89 15.59 -10.28
N TYR A 381 10.83 14.92 -11.43
CA TYR A 381 12.04 14.45 -12.10
C TYR A 381 12.88 15.61 -12.65
N MET A 382 12.26 16.65 -13.22
CA MET A 382 12.97 17.86 -13.63
C MET A 382 13.64 18.55 -12.44
N ARG A 383 12.94 18.68 -11.30
CA ARG A 383 13.52 19.24 -10.06
C ARG A 383 14.74 18.46 -9.60
N PHE A 384 14.67 17.12 -9.63
CA PHE A 384 15.83 16.26 -9.34
C PHE A 384 16.98 16.48 -10.32
N ALA A 385 16.71 16.59 -11.63
CA ALA A 385 17.72 16.87 -12.65
C ALA A 385 18.41 18.23 -12.44
N PHE A 386 17.65 19.26 -12.05
CA PHE A 386 18.19 20.56 -11.68
C PHE A 386 19.05 20.50 -10.41
N ARG A 387 18.59 19.81 -9.34
CA ARG A 387 19.37 19.62 -8.11
C ARG A 387 20.71 18.93 -8.35
N THR A 388 20.72 17.95 -9.25
CA THR A 388 21.94 17.22 -9.65
C THR A 388 22.79 17.96 -10.70
N ARG A 389 22.40 19.19 -11.09
CA ARG A 389 23.04 20.03 -12.10
C ARG A 389 23.22 19.34 -13.46
N ASN A 390 22.27 18.47 -13.84
CA ASN A 390 22.31 17.76 -15.11
C ASN A 390 21.43 18.48 -16.16
N VAL A 391 22.00 19.51 -16.78
CA VAL A 391 21.34 20.33 -17.82
C VAL A 391 20.91 19.48 -19.02
N THR A 392 21.75 18.55 -19.45
CA THR A 392 21.46 17.65 -20.58
C THR A 392 20.27 16.75 -20.29
N ALA A 393 20.18 16.20 -19.08
CA ALA A 393 19.03 15.40 -18.66
C ALA A 393 17.75 16.24 -18.65
N THR A 394 17.80 17.46 -18.14
CA THR A 394 16.65 18.37 -18.10
C THR A 394 16.09 18.64 -19.52
N ARG A 395 16.97 18.97 -20.48
CA ARG A 395 16.57 19.19 -21.88
C ARG A 395 16.00 17.93 -22.53
N SER A 396 16.59 16.77 -22.26
CA SER A 396 16.08 15.48 -22.74
C SER A 396 14.69 15.17 -22.18
N LEU A 397 14.45 15.46 -20.91
CA LEU A 397 13.15 15.24 -20.26
C LEU A 397 12.08 16.15 -20.83
N LEU A 398 12.44 17.40 -21.12
CA LEU A 398 11.51 18.32 -21.74
C LEU A 398 11.17 17.89 -23.17
N ALA A 399 12.16 17.50 -23.98
CA ALA A 399 11.91 16.97 -25.30
C ALA A 399 10.99 15.73 -25.25
N GLN A 400 11.11 14.91 -24.20
CA GLN A 400 10.22 13.78 -23.97
C GLN A 400 8.80 14.22 -23.59
N ALA A 401 8.65 15.20 -22.70
CA ALA A 401 7.35 15.77 -22.33
C ALA A 401 6.65 16.40 -23.54
N THR A 402 7.40 17.05 -24.44
CA THR A 402 6.86 17.59 -25.69
C THR A 402 6.37 16.50 -26.63
N LYS A 403 7.09 15.37 -26.73
CA LYS A 403 6.65 14.21 -27.53
C LYS A 403 5.40 13.54 -26.97
N ASP A 404 5.27 13.49 -25.65
CA ASP A 404 4.06 12.97 -24.99
C ASP A 404 2.84 13.90 -25.23
N GLY A 405 3.06 15.14 -25.69
CA GLY A 405 2.05 16.01 -26.29
C GLY A 405 0.85 16.27 -25.38
N PRO A 406 -0.39 15.91 -25.81
CA PRO A 406 -1.60 16.17 -25.03
C PRO A 406 -1.74 15.26 -23.80
N LEU A 407 -0.92 14.21 -23.66
CA LEU A 407 -0.96 13.35 -22.47
C LEU A 407 -0.47 14.09 -21.21
N VAL A 408 0.40 15.09 -21.40
CA VAL A 408 1.06 15.82 -20.32
C VAL A 408 0.30 17.12 -20.04
N PRO A 409 -0.04 17.43 -18.77
CA PRO A 409 -0.67 18.70 -18.42
C PRO A 409 0.21 19.90 -18.77
N TRP A 410 -0.43 21.02 -19.16
CA TRP A 410 0.25 22.29 -19.49
C TRP A 410 1.22 22.75 -18.40
N LEU A 411 0.94 22.41 -17.13
CA LEU A 411 1.73 22.78 -15.97
C LEU A 411 3.19 22.35 -16.09
N VAL A 412 3.47 21.23 -16.78
CA VAL A 412 4.85 20.76 -17.00
C VAL A 412 5.65 21.75 -17.85
N TYR A 413 5.05 22.31 -18.90
CA TYR A 413 5.71 23.32 -19.75
C TYR A 413 6.00 24.60 -18.96
N ALA A 414 5.03 25.07 -18.19
CA ALA A 414 5.18 26.27 -17.38
C ALA A 414 6.27 26.11 -16.30
N GLU A 415 6.29 24.98 -15.61
CA GLU A 415 7.29 24.70 -14.56
C GLU A 415 8.68 24.49 -15.16
N ALA A 416 8.78 23.83 -16.31
CA ALA A 416 10.05 23.66 -17.02
C ALA A 416 10.63 25.00 -17.46
N ALA A 417 9.81 25.88 -18.07
CA ALA A 417 10.25 27.20 -18.52
C ALA A 417 10.71 28.08 -17.35
N LYS A 418 9.96 28.10 -16.24
CA LYS A 418 10.33 28.83 -15.02
C LYS A 418 11.63 28.30 -14.42
N SER A 419 11.73 26.99 -14.22
CA SER A 419 12.93 26.36 -13.64
C SER A 419 14.17 26.57 -14.50
N GLN A 420 14.02 26.56 -15.83
CA GLN A 420 15.09 26.83 -16.77
C GLN A 420 15.63 28.26 -16.62
N LEU A 421 14.74 29.25 -16.48
CA LEU A 421 15.16 30.63 -16.24
C LEU A 421 15.83 30.76 -14.87
N ASP A 422 15.24 30.18 -13.82
CA ASP A 422 15.73 30.31 -12.45
C ASP A 422 17.09 29.63 -12.24
N CYS A 423 17.34 28.50 -12.91
CA CYS A 423 18.56 27.70 -12.74
C CYS A 423 19.67 28.02 -13.78
N GLU A 424 19.32 28.28 -15.05
CA GLU A 424 20.28 28.49 -16.14
C GLU A 424 20.32 29.96 -16.63
N GLY A 425 19.38 30.81 -16.23
CA GLY A 425 19.33 32.23 -16.61
C GLY A 425 18.95 32.49 -18.08
N SER A 426 18.64 31.47 -18.87
CA SER A 426 18.35 31.62 -20.29
C SER A 426 16.89 31.97 -20.56
N LYS A 427 16.62 33.27 -20.78
CA LYS A 427 15.29 33.78 -21.17
C LYS A 427 14.80 33.18 -22.49
N ASP A 428 15.69 33.06 -23.48
CA ASP A 428 15.32 32.58 -24.82
C ASP A 428 14.85 31.13 -24.80
N VAL A 429 15.53 30.26 -24.05
CA VAL A 429 15.10 28.87 -23.90
C VAL A 429 13.76 28.83 -23.18
N ALA A 430 13.56 29.56 -22.10
CA ALA A 430 12.27 29.60 -21.40
C ALA A 430 11.12 30.05 -22.31
N LEU A 431 11.33 31.07 -23.16
CA LEU A 431 10.38 31.51 -24.18
C LEU A 431 10.06 30.39 -25.18
N GLN A 432 11.08 29.68 -25.69
CA GLN A 432 10.89 28.55 -26.61
C GLN A 432 10.02 27.45 -25.99
N ILE A 433 10.17 27.18 -24.69
CA ILE A 433 9.37 26.17 -23.98
C ILE A 433 7.90 26.61 -23.89
N PHE A 434 7.63 27.87 -23.55
CA PHE A 434 6.27 28.40 -23.56
C PHE A 434 5.66 28.41 -24.96
N HIS A 435 6.43 28.75 -26.00
CA HIS A 435 5.98 28.67 -27.39
C HIS A 435 5.63 27.24 -27.80
N ALA A 436 6.41 26.24 -27.38
CA ALA A 436 6.07 24.84 -27.56
C ALA A 436 4.77 24.46 -26.82
N GLY A 437 4.55 24.98 -25.61
CA GLY A 437 3.28 24.78 -24.90
C GLY A 437 2.08 25.39 -25.64
N MET A 438 2.25 26.55 -26.28
CA MET A 438 1.19 27.21 -27.06
C MET A 438 0.69 26.39 -28.25
N THR A 439 1.47 25.45 -28.79
CA THR A 439 0.99 24.57 -29.86
C THR A 439 -0.13 23.64 -29.38
N ASN A 440 -0.07 23.21 -28.12
CA ASN A 440 -0.99 22.24 -27.54
C ASN A 440 -2.07 22.90 -26.66
N PHE A 441 -1.75 24.01 -25.99
CA PHE A 441 -2.57 24.62 -24.94
C PHE A 441 -3.00 26.06 -25.24
N SER A 442 -2.96 26.51 -26.50
CA SER A 442 -3.38 27.88 -26.87
C SER A 442 -4.86 28.21 -26.57
N LYS A 443 -5.70 27.20 -26.34
CA LYS A 443 -7.11 27.35 -25.96
C LYS A 443 -7.36 27.16 -24.46
N ASP A 444 -6.33 26.83 -23.67
CA ASP A 444 -6.44 26.66 -22.23
C ASP A 444 -6.11 27.99 -21.55
N ILE A 445 -7.14 28.65 -21.01
CA ILE A 445 -6.99 29.94 -20.34
C ILE A 445 -5.98 29.90 -19.19
N GLN A 446 -5.90 28.79 -18.44
CA GLN A 446 -5.01 28.67 -17.29
C GLN A 446 -3.55 28.66 -17.73
N PHE A 447 -3.24 28.00 -18.84
CA PHE A 447 -1.92 28.03 -19.44
C PHE A 447 -1.55 29.44 -19.92
N VAL A 448 -2.45 30.09 -20.66
CA VAL A 448 -2.18 31.43 -21.23
C VAL A 448 -2.00 32.48 -20.13
N ILE A 449 -2.82 32.46 -19.08
CA ILE A 449 -2.65 33.35 -17.91
C ILE A 449 -1.29 33.10 -17.25
N CYS A 450 -0.93 31.84 -17.00
CA CYS A 450 0.37 31.51 -16.40
C CYS A 450 1.54 32.01 -17.24
N TYR A 451 1.43 31.92 -18.57
CA TYR A 451 2.45 32.44 -19.48
C TYR A 451 2.50 33.98 -19.45
N LEU A 452 1.35 34.65 -19.50
CA LEU A 452 1.27 36.12 -19.42
C LEU A 452 1.85 36.66 -18.11
N GLU A 453 1.49 36.05 -16.98
CA GLU A 453 2.00 36.46 -15.66
C GLU A 453 3.50 36.25 -15.54
N TRP A 454 4.03 35.19 -16.14
CA TRP A 454 5.48 34.99 -16.22
C TRP A 454 6.16 36.05 -17.08
N LEU A 455 5.61 36.37 -18.27
CA LEU A 455 6.15 37.43 -19.14
C LEU A 455 6.17 38.80 -18.45
N ILE A 456 5.11 39.11 -17.71
CA ILE A 456 5.03 40.31 -16.87
C ILE A 456 6.14 40.29 -15.80
N ALA A 457 6.31 39.16 -15.10
CA ALA A 457 7.30 39.03 -14.03
C ALA A 457 8.75 39.19 -14.52
N ILE A 458 9.06 38.81 -15.77
CA ILE A 458 10.40 38.93 -16.37
C ILE A 458 10.62 40.23 -17.17
N ASP A 459 9.65 41.14 -17.12
CA ASP A 459 9.59 42.40 -17.87
C ASP A 459 9.73 42.21 -19.39
N ALA A 460 9.07 41.20 -19.95
CA ALA A 460 9.09 40.89 -21.38
C ALA A 460 7.88 41.49 -22.12
N ARG A 461 7.72 42.83 -22.04
CA ARG A 461 6.55 43.57 -22.53
C ARG A 461 6.12 43.22 -23.96
N LYS A 462 7.04 43.26 -24.93
CA LYS A 462 6.74 42.98 -26.34
C LYS A 462 6.18 41.56 -26.56
N HIS A 463 6.65 40.60 -25.77
CA HIS A 463 6.17 39.22 -25.83
C HIS A 463 4.79 39.09 -25.17
N ALA A 464 4.55 39.80 -24.07
CA ALA A 464 3.26 39.81 -23.38
C ALA A 464 2.16 40.40 -24.27
N GLU A 465 2.43 41.53 -24.92
CA GLU A 465 1.50 42.16 -25.87
C GLU A 465 1.19 41.25 -27.06
N ALA A 466 2.22 40.64 -27.66
CA ALA A 466 2.04 39.67 -28.75
C ALA A 466 1.20 38.45 -28.32
N LEU A 467 1.39 37.97 -27.09
CA LEU A 467 0.61 36.86 -26.53
C LEU A 467 -0.87 37.25 -26.41
N VAL A 468 -1.18 38.41 -25.82
CA VAL A 468 -2.56 38.91 -25.66
C VAL A 468 -3.23 39.05 -27.03
N ASN A 469 -2.59 39.74 -27.97
CA ASN A 469 -3.14 39.97 -29.31
C ASN A 469 -3.38 38.65 -30.07
N SER A 470 -2.50 37.66 -29.90
CA SER A 470 -2.64 36.35 -30.56
C SER A 470 -3.70 35.43 -29.94
N THR A 471 -4.09 35.66 -28.68
CA THR A 471 -4.99 34.77 -27.91
C THR A 471 -6.43 35.26 -27.91
N VAL A 472 -6.65 36.56 -28.14
CA VAL A 472 -7.98 37.18 -28.29
C VAL A 472 -8.86 36.46 -29.31
N PHE A 473 -8.29 35.99 -30.42
CA PHE A 473 -9.04 35.29 -31.49
C PHE A 473 -9.20 33.78 -31.24
N LYS A 474 -8.51 33.21 -30.24
CA LYS A 474 -8.45 31.76 -30.00
C LYS A 474 -9.31 31.30 -28.83
N LEU A 475 -9.62 32.22 -27.91
CA LEU A 475 -10.33 31.94 -26.67
C LEU A 475 -11.79 32.42 -26.71
N PRO A 476 -12.69 31.85 -25.89
CA PRO A 476 -14.02 32.39 -25.69
C PRO A 476 -13.99 33.87 -25.28
N PRO A 477 -14.99 34.69 -25.64
CA PRO A 477 -14.99 36.13 -25.36
C PRO A 477 -14.76 36.48 -23.88
N LYS A 478 -15.35 35.69 -22.97
CA LYS A 478 -15.19 35.85 -21.52
C LYS A 478 -13.74 35.65 -21.07
N ASP A 479 -13.07 34.64 -21.62
CA ASP A 479 -11.70 34.25 -21.26
C ASP A 479 -10.70 35.24 -21.88
N ALA A 480 -10.95 35.67 -23.11
CA ALA A 480 -10.18 36.74 -23.77
C ALA A 480 -10.28 38.07 -22.99
N ALA A 481 -11.49 38.44 -22.53
CA ALA A 481 -11.68 39.63 -21.71
C ALA A 481 -10.91 39.55 -20.38
N TYR A 482 -10.89 38.38 -19.73
CA TYR A 482 -10.10 38.18 -18.51
C TYR A 482 -8.60 38.39 -18.74
N ILE A 483 -8.05 37.86 -19.84
CA ILE A 483 -6.64 38.03 -20.19
C ILE A 483 -6.31 39.50 -20.49
N ARG A 484 -7.17 40.19 -21.25
CA ARG A 484 -7.01 41.63 -21.52
C ARG A 484 -7.04 42.44 -20.24
N ASP A 485 -8.01 42.20 -19.37
CA ASP A 485 -8.12 42.90 -18.09
C ASP A 485 -6.87 42.69 -17.21
N ARG A 486 -6.34 41.47 -17.18
CA ARG A 486 -5.10 41.17 -16.46
C ARG A 486 -3.90 41.93 -17.02
N TRP A 487 -3.81 42.06 -18.35
CA TRP A 487 -2.77 42.81 -19.05
C TRP A 487 -2.90 44.32 -18.85
N LEU A 488 -4.12 44.85 -19.00
CA LEU A 488 -4.45 46.24 -18.74
C LEU A 488 -4.08 46.65 -17.31
N ARG A 489 -4.42 45.82 -16.32
CA ARG A 489 -4.01 46.07 -14.92
C ARG A 489 -2.50 46.23 -14.77
N TYR A 490 -1.68 45.51 -15.53
CA TYR A 490 -0.23 45.70 -15.51
C TYR A 490 0.18 47.04 -16.13
N ILE A 491 -0.38 47.38 -17.30
CA ILE A 491 -0.11 48.65 -17.99
C ILE A 491 -0.49 49.83 -17.08
N TYR A 492 -1.71 49.84 -16.52
CA TYR A 492 -2.16 50.94 -15.65
C TYR A 492 -1.28 51.16 -14.41
N HIS A 493 -0.56 50.13 -13.93
CA HIS A 493 0.31 50.26 -12.77
C HIS A 493 1.75 50.67 -13.12
N GLY A 494 2.23 50.39 -14.34
CA GLY A 494 3.65 50.46 -14.68
C GLY A 494 4.01 51.33 -15.88
N ASP A 495 3.04 51.77 -16.68
CA ASP A 495 3.30 52.42 -17.97
C ASP A 495 3.02 53.93 -18.00
N ASP A 496 3.48 54.58 -19.07
CA ASP A 496 3.19 55.98 -19.35
C ASP A 496 1.76 56.21 -19.89
N LEU A 497 1.26 57.43 -19.71
CA LEU A 497 -0.11 57.81 -20.08
C LEU A 497 -0.42 57.59 -21.57
N GLN A 498 0.59 57.66 -22.44
CA GLN A 498 0.44 57.41 -23.88
C GLN A 498 0.20 55.94 -24.21
N SER A 499 0.91 55.01 -23.54
CA SER A 499 0.67 53.57 -23.69
C SER A 499 -0.74 53.20 -23.20
N ILE A 500 -1.19 53.83 -22.11
CA ILE A 500 -2.53 53.61 -21.56
C ILE A 500 -3.62 54.05 -22.56
N GLN A 501 -3.50 55.24 -23.14
CA GLN A 501 -4.46 55.78 -24.12
C GLN A 501 -4.54 54.95 -25.41
N GLY A 502 -3.42 54.36 -25.86
CA GLY A 502 -3.42 53.48 -27.04
C GLY A 502 -4.23 52.21 -26.83
N VAL A 503 -4.12 51.57 -25.65
CA VAL A 503 -4.86 50.35 -25.37
C VAL A 503 -6.35 50.62 -25.08
N GLU A 504 -6.68 51.78 -24.52
CA GLU A 504 -8.08 52.23 -24.38
C GLU A 504 -8.77 52.37 -25.75
N GLN A 505 -8.10 52.96 -26.74
CA GLN A 505 -8.63 53.08 -28.11
C GLN A 505 -8.83 51.73 -28.81
N ASP A 506 -7.90 50.79 -28.62
CA ASP A 506 -8.02 49.42 -29.16
C ASP A 506 -9.09 48.58 -28.45
N SER A 507 -9.54 48.99 -27.26
CA SER A 507 -10.58 48.28 -26.48
C SER A 507 -12.02 48.67 -26.85
N GLU A 508 -12.20 49.79 -27.55
CA GLU A 508 -13.49 50.28 -28.06
C GLU A 508 -13.88 49.68 -29.43
N HIS A 509 -13.04 48.79 -29.97
CA HIS A 509 -13.25 48.06 -31.24
C HIS A 509 -13.18 46.55 -31.04
#